data_AF-A0A269PHT4-F1
#
_entry.id   AF-A0A269PHT4-F1
#
_cell.length_a   1.000
_cell.length_b   1.000
_cell.length_c   1.000
_cell.angle_alpha   90.00
_cell.angle_beta   90.00
_cell.angle_gamma   90.00
#
_symmetry.space_group_name_H-M   'P 1'
#
loop_
_entity.id
_entity.type
_entity.pdbx_description
1 polymer ?
#
loop_
_entity_poly.entity_id
_entity_poly.type
_entity_poly.pdbx_seq_one_letter_code
_entity_poly.pdbx_strand_id
1 'polypeptide(L)'
;MRQRAASLILKGWSVFKEINEEAHEPEDEKQLIWIDHWPKGMGLRNWEHEFALVKFTSSLEPVWYHMTEDQFQNELGIDIRWLEPLSLEKNSDA
;
A
#
# COMPACT_ATOMS: atom_id res chain seq x y z
N MET A 1 -26.04 5.09 -5.75
CA MET A 1 -24.62 5.15 -5.33
C MET A 1 -24.23 4.09 -4.31
N ARG A 2 -24.93 3.92 -3.18
CA ARG A 2 -24.58 2.94 -2.12
C ARG A 2 -24.44 1.47 -2.58
N GLN A 3 -25.30 1.00 -3.49
CA GLN A 3 -25.24 -0.38 -4.01
C GLN A 3 -23.98 -0.67 -4.85
N ARG A 4 -23.42 0.34 -5.56
CA ARG A 4 -22.19 0.17 -6.35
C ARG A 4 -20.94 0.10 -5.46
N ALA A 5 -20.90 0.90 -4.38
CA ALA A 5 -19.81 0.85 -3.41
C ALA A 5 -19.74 -0.50 -2.68
N ALA A 6 -20.89 -1.02 -2.24
CA ALA A 6 -20.96 -2.35 -1.62
C ALA A 6 -20.53 -3.48 -2.58
N SER A 7 -20.89 -3.39 -3.86
CA SER A 7 -20.46 -4.33 -4.90
C SER A 7 -18.94 -4.31 -5.14
N LEU A 8 -18.32 -3.13 -5.10
CA LEU A 8 -16.87 -2.99 -5.24
C LEU A 8 -16.13 -3.55 -4.03
N ILE A 9 -16.63 -3.33 -2.82
CA ILE A 9 -16.08 -3.90 -1.59
C ILE A 9 -16.14 -5.43 -1.63
N LEU A 10 -17.28 -6.01 -2.02
CA LEU A 10 -17.43 -7.46 -2.13
C LEU A 10 -16.51 -8.08 -3.20
N LYS A 11 -16.30 -7.37 -4.32
CA LYS A 11 -15.38 -7.81 -5.37
C LYS A 11 -13.92 -7.71 -4.93
N GLY A 12 -13.55 -6.65 -4.21
CA GLY A 12 -12.22 -6.52 -3.62
C GLY A 12 -11.96 -7.62 -2.59
N TRP A 13 -12.96 -7.92 -1.76
CA TRP A 13 -12.90 -9.00 -0.77
C TRP A 13 -12.72 -10.37 -1.42
N SER A 14 -13.45 -10.68 -2.50
CA SER A 14 -13.30 -11.98 -3.19
C SER A 14 -11.91 -12.17 -3.79
N VAL A 15 -11.35 -11.12 -4.39
CA VAL A 15 -9.98 -11.15 -4.96
C VAL A 15 -8.94 -11.29 -3.86
N PHE A 16 -9.10 -10.55 -2.76
CA PHE A 16 -8.23 -10.69 -1.58
C PHE A 16 -8.23 -12.12 -1.06
N LYS A 17 -9.41 -12.73 -0.94
CA LYS A 17 -9.58 -14.10 -0.48
C LYS A 17 -8.91 -15.11 -1.41
N GLU A 18 -9.09 -15.00 -2.72
CA GLU A 18 -8.47 -15.86 -3.72
C GLU A 18 -6.93 -15.83 -3.64
N ILE A 19 -6.35 -14.63 -3.52
CA ILE A 19 -4.89 -14.44 -3.45
C ILE A 19 -4.31 -15.01 -2.14
N ASN A 20 -4.99 -14.80 -1.01
CA ASN A 20 -4.43 -15.11 0.31
C ASN A 20 -4.85 -16.49 0.87
N GLU A 21 -6.00 -17.05 0.47
CA GLU A 21 -6.47 -18.35 0.98
C GLU A 21 -6.22 -19.53 0.00
N GLU A 22 -6.29 -19.31 -1.32
CA GLU A 22 -6.20 -20.41 -2.31
C GLU A 22 -4.77 -20.67 -2.82
N ALA A 23 -3.81 -19.80 -2.48
CA ALA A 23 -2.41 -19.99 -2.83
C ALA A 23 -1.75 -21.06 -1.96
N HIS A 24 -1.48 -22.24 -2.53
CA HIS A 24 -0.71 -23.34 -1.90
C HIS A 24 0.81 -23.07 -1.80
N GLU A 25 1.22 -21.81 -1.79
CA GLU A 25 2.64 -21.40 -1.79
C GLU A 25 3.03 -20.94 -0.37
N PRO A 26 4.33 -20.87 -0.05
CA PRO A 26 4.78 -20.46 1.29
C PRO A 26 4.12 -19.14 1.70
N GLU A 27 3.71 -19.02 2.97
CA GLU A 27 2.92 -17.90 3.52
C GLU A 27 3.47 -16.51 3.19
N ASP A 28 4.75 -16.38 2.83
CA ASP A 28 5.42 -15.13 2.49
C ASP A 28 5.37 -14.74 0.99
N GLU A 29 5.09 -15.66 0.06
CA GLU A 29 5.33 -15.42 -1.38
C GLU A 29 4.12 -14.83 -2.15
N LYS A 30 2.89 -14.94 -1.62
CA LYS A 30 1.68 -14.46 -2.31
C LYS A 30 0.72 -13.66 -1.42
N GLN A 31 1.22 -12.97 -0.41
CA GLN A 31 0.37 -12.08 0.38
C GLN A 31 0.03 -10.82 -0.39
N LEU A 32 -1.26 -10.42 -0.33
CA LEU A 32 -1.67 -9.11 -0.81
C LEU A 32 -1.16 -8.06 0.18
N ILE A 33 -0.07 -7.41 -0.20
CA ILE A 33 0.55 -6.35 0.57
C ILE A 33 -0.21 -5.05 0.28
N TRP A 34 -0.74 -4.42 1.33
CA TRP A 34 -1.18 -3.03 1.26
C TRP A 34 -0.07 -2.14 1.83
N ILE A 35 0.39 -1.19 1.03
CA ILE A 35 1.28 -0.12 1.49
C ILE A 35 0.42 1.10 1.82
N ASP A 36 0.40 1.51 3.09
CA ASP A 36 -0.10 2.82 3.49
C ASP A 36 1.05 3.83 3.45
N HIS A 37 0.82 5.01 2.88
CA HIS A 37 1.84 6.04 2.67
C HIS A 37 1.39 7.37 3.26
N TRP A 38 2.22 7.91 4.14
CA TRP A 38 2.08 9.26 4.67
C TRP A 38 3.18 10.15 4.12
N PRO A 39 2.82 11.13 3.26
CA PRO A 39 3.76 12.13 2.79
C PRO A 39 4.34 12.96 3.94
N LYS A 40 5.52 13.54 3.68
CA LYS A 40 6.10 14.59 4.53
C LYS A 40 5.04 15.63 4.89
N GLY A 41 4.93 15.95 6.17
CA GLY A 41 3.92 16.88 6.70
C GLY A 41 2.61 16.27 7.19
N MET A 42 2.32 14.98 6.95
CA MET A 42 1.08 14.34 7.41
C MET A 42 1.27 13.38 8.60
N GLY A 43 2.38 12.65 8.63
CA GLY A 43 2.64 11.63 9.64
C GLY A 43 3.19 12.17 10.98
N LEU A 44 3.58 11.26 11.87
CA LEU A 44 4.21 11.57 13.16
C LEU A 44 5.58 12.23 12.96
N ARG A 45 6.32 11.78 11.95
CA ARG A 45 7.62 12.32 11.55
C ARG A 45 7.43 13.20 10.34
N ASN A 46 6.91 14.38 10.59
CA ASN A 46 6.54 15.33 9.54
C ASN A 46 7.70 15.79 8.62
N TRP A 47 8.95 15.44 8.94
CA TRP A 47 10.16 15.73 8.16
C TRP A 47 10.56 14.62 7.18
N GLU A 48 9.96 13.42 7.24
CA GLU A 48 10.24 12.30 6.32
C GLU A 48 8.95 11.67 5.79
N HIS A 49 9.06 10.83 4.75
CA HIS A 49 7.93 9.98 4.36
C HIS A 49 7.83 8.82 5.36
N GLU A 50 6.60 8.49 5.75
CA GLU A 50 6.33 7.34 6.60
C GLU A 50 5.46 6.34 5.83
N PHE A 51 5.69 5.05 6.09
CA PHE A 51 4.94 3.98 5.46
C PHE A 51 4.50 2.95 6.49
N ALA A 52 3.45 2.23 6.16
CA ALA A 52 3.16 0.96 6.79
C ALA A 52 3.01 -0.12 5.71
N LEU A 53 3.81 -1.16 5.83
CA LEU A 53 3.55 -2.41 5.12
C LEU A 53 2.49 -3.16 5.92
N VAL A 54 1.33 -3.35 5.33
CA VAL A 54 0.22 -4.07 5.93
C VAL A 54 0.17 -5.46 5.31
N LYS A 55 0.46 -6.45 6.13
CA LYS A 55 0.28 -7.88 5.81
C LYS A 55 -0.95 -8.39 6.55
N PHE A 56 -1.48 -9.52 6.11
CA PHE A 56 -2.63 -10.15 6.76
C PHE A 56 -2.21 -11.50 7.33
N THR A 57 -2.66 -11.81 8.54
CA THR A 57 -2.51 -13.15 9.12
C THR A 57 -3.37 -14.17 8.37
N SER A 58 -3.18 -15.46 8.63
CA SER A 58 -4.06 -16.52 8.13
C SER A 58 -5.52 -16.37 8.59
N SER A 59 -5.75 -15.65 9.70
CA SER A 59 -7.08 -15.27 10.18
C SER A 59 -7.62 -13.97 9.56
N LEU A 60 -6.91 -13.42 8.55
CA LEU A 60 -7.23 -12.17 7.84
C LEU A 60 -7.21 -10.92 8.74
N GLU A 61 -6.44 -10.96 9.82
CA GLU A 61 -6.21 -9.80 10.67
C GLU A 61 -5.05 -8.97 10.11
N PRO A 62 -5.19 -7.63 9.97
CA PRO A 62 -4.12 -6.80 9.45
C PRO A 62 -3.02 -6.60 10.49
N VAL A 63 -1.77 -6.82 10.09
CA VAL A 63 -0.56 -6.54 10.85
C VAL A 63 0.19 -5.39 10.19
N TRP A 64 0.40 -4.31 10.94
CA TRP A 64 0.98 -3.07 10.45
C TRP A 64 2.46 -3.00 10.82
N TYR A 65 3.33 -3.01 9.81
CA TYR A 65 4.76 -2.83 9.98
C TYR A 65 5.13 -1.41 9.57
N HIS A 66 5.18 -0.52 10.56
CA HIS A 66 5.60 0.87 10.37
C HIS A 66 7.08 0.93 10.00
N MET A 67 7.39 1.72 8.99
CA MET A 67 8.74 1.83 8.44
C MET A 67 9.06 3.25 7.99
N THR A 68 10.34 3.58 8.09
CA THR A 68 10.91 4.82 7.53
C THR A 68 11.04 4.73 6.01
N GLU A 69 11.33 5.86 5.36
CA GLU A 69 11.68 5.92 3.94
C GLU A 69 12.82 4.94 3.59
N ASP A 70 13.93 4.98 4.35
CA ASP A 70 15.06 4.08 4.13
C ASP A 70 14.67 2.59 4.24
N GLN A 71 13.86 2.24 5.24
CA GLN A 71 13.40 0.85 5.43
C GLN A 71 12.49 0.41 4.28
N PHE A 72 11.59 1.27 3.84
CA PHE A 72 10.68 1.00 2.72
C PHE A 72 11.44 0.75 1.41
N GLN A 73 12.41 1.62 1.07
CA GLN A 73 13.19 1.49 -0.15
C GLN A 73 14.03 0.20 -0.15
N ASN A 74 14.63 -0.15 1.00
CA ASN A 74 15.44 -1.36 1.13
C ASN A 74 14.59 -2.65 1.06
N GLU A 75 13.41 -2.65 1.69
CA GLU A 75 12.51 -3.81 1.74
C GLU A 75 11.87 -4.11 0.38
N LEU A 76 11.42 -3.07 -0.34
CA LEU A 76 10.62 -3.23 -1.56
C LEU A 76 11.38 -2.93 -2.85
N GLY A 77 12.58 -2.33 -2.76
CA GLY A 77 13.33 -1.88 -3.93
C GLY A 77 12.63 -0.76 -4.72
N ILE A 78 11.63 -0.10 -4.12
CA ILE A 78 10.88 0.99 -4.73
C ILE A 78 11.52 2.31 -4.32
N ASP A 79 11.91 3.13 -5.30
CA ASP A 79 12.36 4.49 -5.03
C ASP A 79 11.15 5.40 -4.72
N ILE A 80 11.19 6.13 -3.60
CA ILE A 80 10.09 7.00 -3.18
C ILE A 80 9.75 8.09 -4.20
N ARG A 81 10.74 8.51 -5.00
CA ARG A 81 10.55 9.52 -6.06
C ARG A 81 9.58 9.06 -7.15
N TRP A 82 9.28 7.76 -7.23
CA TRP A 82 8.26 7.22 -8.14
C TRP A 82 6.83 7.36 -7.61
N LEU A 83 6.67 7.54 -6.30
CA LEU A 83 5.37 7.74 -5.66
C LEU A 83 5.05 9.22 -5.42
N GLU A 84 6.08 10.07 -5.42
CA GLU A 84 5.87 11.51 -5.38
C GLU A 84 5.12 11.95 -6.65
N PRO A 85 4.09 12.82 -6.53
CA PRO A 85 3.43 13.36 -7.68
C PRO A 85 4.47 14.05 -8.55
N LEU A 86 4.59 13.63 -9.81
CA LEU A 86 5.35 14.36 -10.82
C LEU A 86 4.88 15.80 -10.73
N SER A 87 5.82 16.74 -10.49
CA SER A 87 5.49 18.15 -10.63
C SER A 87 4.92 18.30 -12.03
N LEU A 88 3.63 18.62 -12.12
CA LEU A 88 3.06 19.06 -13.38
C LEU A 88 3.82 20.32 -13.72
N GLU A 89 4.84 20.20 -14.56
CA GLU A 89 5.51 21.36 -15.14
C GLU A 89 4.38 22.17 -15.76
N LYS A 90 4.14 23.36 -15.19
CA LYS A 90 3.39 24.36 -15.91
C LYS A 90 4.20 24.60 -17.17
N ASN A 91 3.77 24.03 -18.29
CA ASN A 91 4.10 24.57 -19.59
C ASN A 91 3.56 25.99 -19.62
N SER A 92 4.34 26.94 -19.10
CA SER A 92 4.25 28.33 -19.48
C SER A 92 4.74 28.38 -20.90
N ASP A 93 3.83 28.18 -21.86
CA ASP A 93 3.83 28.75 -23.20
C ASP A 93 2.70 28.11 -24.02
N ALA A 94 1.52 28.74 -23.99
CA ALA A 94 0.48 28.65 -25.00
C ALA A 94 -0.33 29.95 -25.04
#